data_AF-A0A6V7HP39-F1
#
_entry.id   AF-A0A6V7HP39-F1
#
_cell.length_a   1.000
_cell.length_b   1.000
_cell.length_c   1.000
_cell.angle_alpha   90.00
_cell.angle_beta   90.00
_cell.angle_gamma   90.00
#
_symmetry.space_group_name_H-M   'P 1'
#
loop_
_entity.id
_entity.type
_entity.pdbx_description
1 polymer ?
#
loop_
_entity_poly.entity_id
_entity_poly.type
_entity_poly.pdbx_seq_one_letter_code
_entity_poly.pdbx_strand_id
1 'polypeptide(L)'
;WLKPLFTYGKKNDLEVKDLYNALPKDLSEPLGNVLEKNWKKEVDKALYEQRKPKLFRAIKKTFMWSYVYYGACILFCTALR
;
A
#
# COMPACT_ATOMS: atom_id res chain seq x y z
N TRP A 1 3.21 -5.00 -19.98
CA TRP A 1 4.19 -5.57 -19.03
C TRP A 1 4.01 -7.08 -18.85
N LEU A 2 2.78 -7.58 -18.65
CA LEU A 2 2.54 -9.00 -18.38
C LEU A 2 2.66 -9.92 -19.61
N LYS A 3 2.12 -9.51 -20.78
CA LYS A 3 2.22 -10.28 -22.04
C LYS A 3 3.66 -10.68 -22.43
N PRO A 4 4.67 -9.78 -22.42
CA PRO A 4 6.04 -10.16 -22.74
C PRO A 4 6.66 -11.09 -21.69
N LEU A 5 6.37 -10.89 -20.39
CA LEU A 5 6.84 -11.77 -19.32
C LEU A 5 6.36 -13.21 -19.53
N PHE A 6 5.07 -13.41 -19.81
CA PHE A 6 4.53 -14.74 -20.10
C PHE A 6 5.05 -15.35 -21.39
N THR A 7 5.32 -14.53 -22.41
CA THR A 7 5.89 -15.03 -23.66
C THR A 7 7.32 -15.54 -23.46
N TYR A 8 8.10 -14.85 -22.62
CA TYR A 8 9.47 -15.25 -22.26
C TYR A 8 9.48 -16.49 -21.37
N GLY A 9 8.67 -16.51 -20.30
CA GLY A 9 8.56 -17.65 -19.38
C GLY A 9 7.96 -18.93 -20.00
N LYS A 10 7.29 -18.82 -21.16
CA LYS A 10 6.85 -20.00 -21.92
C LYS A 10 8.02 -20.78 -22.53
N LYS A 11 9.15 -20.11 -22.80
CA LYS A 11 10.29 -20.68 -23.52
C LYS A 11 11.53 -20.85 -22.64
N ASN A 12 11.62 -20.12 -21.53
CA ASN A 12 12.77 -20.09 -20.64
C ASN A 12 12.31 -20.17 -19.18
N ASP A 13 13.15 -20.69 -18.30
CA ASP A 13 12.96 -20.58 -16.86
C ASP A 13 13.19 -19.14 -16.40
N LEU A 14 12.32 -18.64 -15.51
CA LEU A 14 12.41 -17.28 -14.99
C LEU A 14 13.42 -17.22 -13.84
N GLU A 15 14.42 -16.36 -13.96
CA GLU A 15 15.32 -16.01 -12.87
C GLU A 15 14.90 -14.69 -12.19
N VAL A 16 15.44 -14.41 -11.00
CA VAL A 16 15.14 -13.17 -10.24
C VAL A 16 15.42 -11.91 -11.06
N LYS A 17 16.47 -11.94 -11.91
CA LYS A 17 16.83 -10.84 -12.81
C LYS A 17 15.77 -10.54 -13.89
N ASP A 18 14.94 -11.53 -14.22
CA ASP A 18 13.89 -11.41 -15.25
C ASP A 18 12.58 -10.86 -14.67
N LEU A 19 12.49 -10.76 -13.33
CA LEU A 19 11.33 -10.23 -12.64
C LEU A 19 11.38 -8.70 -12.54
N TYR A 20 10.22 -8.08 -12.70
CA TYR A 20 10.10 -6.64 -12.50
C TYR A 20 10.25 -6.28 -11.02
N ASN A 21 10.97 -5.19 -10.76
CA ASN A 21 11.03 -4.59 -9.42
C ASN A 21 9.65 -4.09 -8.98
N ALA A 22 9.46 -4.03 -7.66
CA ALA A 22 8.31 -3.38 -7.06
C ALA A 22 8.20 -1.93 -7.56
N LEU A 23 6.97 -1.46 -7.77
CA LEU A 23 6.76 -0.07 -8.12
C LEU A 23 7.23 0.82 -6.96
N PRO A 24 7.74 2.04 -7.23
CA PRO A 24 8.21 2.96 -6.19
C PRO A 24 7.18 3.22 -5.07
N LYS A 25 5.89 3.20 -5.40
CA LYS A 25 4.77 3.36 -4.45
C LYS A 25 4.55 2.16 -3.52
N ASP A 26 5.02 0.98 -3.90
CA ASP A 26 4.84 -0.29 -3.19
C ASP A 26 6.12 -0.69 -2.44
N LEU A 27 7.15 0.15 -2.48
CA LEU A 27 8.38 -0.05 -1.70
C LEU A 27 8.09 0.09 -0.20
N SER A 28 8.69 -0.79 0.60
CA SER A 28 8.49 -0.83 2.04
C SER A 28 9.02 0.41 2.76
N GLU A 29 10.15 0.95 2.31
CA GLU A 29 10.79 2.13 2.91
C GLU A 29 9.92 3.38 2.87
N PRO A 30 9.42 3.88 1.71
CA PRO A 30 8.58 5.07 1.69
C PRO A 30 7.26 4.86 2.45
N LEU A 31 6.67 3.67 2.37
CA LEU A 31 5.45 3.33 3.13
C LEU A 31 5.72 3.32 4.64
N GLY A 32 6.86 2.76 5.06
CA GLY A 32 7.32 2.74 6.44
C GLY A 32 7.55 4.15 6.98
N ASN A 33 8.20 5.01 6.20
CA ASN A 33 8.45 6.41 6.58
C ASN A 33 7.15 7.20 6.81
N VAL A 34 6.14 7.01 5.95
CA VAL A 34 4.82 7.63 6.12
C VAL A 34 4.10 7.08 7.35
N LEU A 35 4.16 5.77 7.57
CA LEU A 35 3.55 5.13 8.74
C LEU A 35 4.22 5.61 10.04
N GLU A 36 5.54 5.70 10.08
CA GLU A 36 6.31 6.19 11.23
C GLU A 36 5.94 7.65 11.55
N LYS A 37 5.83 8.51 10.52
CA LYS A 37 5.38 9.90 10.69
C LYS A 37 3.97 9.97 11.28
N ASN A 38 3.04 9.12 10.82
CA ASN A 38 1.69 9.05 11.36
C ASN A 38 1.63 8.45 12.77
N TRP A 39 2.55 7.53 13.08
CA TRP A 39 2.70 6.96 14.42
C TRP A 39 3.18 7.99 15.43
N LYS A 40 4.24 8.75 15.12
CA LYS A 40 4.72 9.85 15.98
C LYS A 40 3.60 10.85 16.31
N LYS A 41 2.85 11.29 15.30
CA LYS A 41 1.66 12.15 15.49
C LYS A 41 0.58 11.52 16.38
N GLU A 42 0.38 10.21 16.30
CA GLU A 42 -0.60 9.50 17.12
C GLU A 42 -0.13 9.37 18.57
N VAL A 43 1.18 9.20 18.80
CA VAL A 43 1.80 9.20 20.13
C VAL A 43 1.66 10.58 20.78
N ASP A 44 2.01 11.65 20.07
CA ASP A 44 1.88 13.03 20.57
C ASP A 44 0.43 13.36 20.93
N LYS A 45 -0.51 12.98 20.05
CA LYS A 45 -1.94 13.16 20.28
C LYS A 45 -2.44 12.33 21.46
N ALA A 46 -1.96 11.10 21.62
CA ALA A 46 -2.35 10.22 22.72
C ALA A 46 -1.86 10.74 24.06
N LEU A 47 -0.66 11.33 24.10
CA LEU A 47 -0.11 11.99 25.27
C LEU A 47 -0.96 13.20 25.68
N TYR A 48 -1.30 14.08 24.72
CA TYR A 48 -2.18 15.23 24.97
C TYR A 48 -3.56 14.82 25.48
N GLU A 49 -4.13 13.73 24.93
CA GLU A 49 -5.45 13.21 25.30
C GLU A 49 -5.42 12.26 26.51
N GLN A 50 -4.27 12.13 27.22
CA GLN A 50 -4.05 11.20 28.35
C GLN A 50 -4.56 9.76 28.11
N ARG A 51 -4.38 9.26 26.89
CA ARG A 51 -4.83 7.92 26.49
C ARG A 51 -3.68 7.10 25.95
N LYS A 52 -3.90 5.79 25.83
CA LYS A 52 -2.93 4.91 25.14
C LYS A 52 -2.93 5.18 23.62
N PRO A 53 -1.76 5.26 22.97
CA PRO A 53 -1.66 5.35 21.52
C PRO A 53 -2.18 4.07 20.86
N LYS A 54 -2.81 4.20 19.69
CA LYS A 54 -3.39 3.06 18.97
C LYS A 54 -2.78 2.95 17.58
N LEU A 55 -2.00 1.89 17.33
CA LEU A 55 -1.33 1.67 16.04
C LEU A 55 -2.31 1.65 14.87
N PHE A 56 -3.49 1.07 15.07
CA PHE A 56 -4.55 1.03 14.06
C PHE A 56 -4.95 2.42 13.54
N ARG A 57 -4.87 3.47 14.36
CA ARG A 57 -5.15 4.86 13.92
C ARG A 57 -4.08 5.37 12.95
N ALA A 58 -2.80 5.04 13.19
CA ALA A 58 -1.70 5.39 12.30
C ALA A 58 -1.76 4.60 10.98
N ILE A 59 -2.06 3.29 11.05
CA ILE A 59 -2.28 2.45 9.85
C ILE A 59 -3.44 3.00 9.02
N LYS A 60 -4.59 3.25 9.65
CA LYS A 60 -5.77 3.82 8.98
C LYS A 60 -5.44 5.14 8.29
N LYS A 61 -4.73 6.06 8.95
CA LYS A 61 -4.30 7.33 8.33
C LYS A 61 -3.35 7.15 7.14
N THR A 62 -2.54 6.10 7.13
CA THR A 62 -1.54 5.85 6.07
C THR A 62 -2.18 5.27 4.82
N PHE A 63 -3.12 4.32 4.96
CA PHE A 63 -3.63 3.56 3.82
C PHE A 63 -5.07 3.88 3.41
N MET A 64 -5.84 4.61 4.22
CA MET A 64 -7.28 4.82 3.97
C MET A 64 -7.58 5.38 2.58
N TRP A 65 -6.81 6.36 2.10
CA TRP A 65 -7.07 6.98 0.80
C TRP A 65 -6.96 5.98 -0.36
N SER A 66 -5.96 5.12 -0.33
CA SER A 66 -5.80 4.04 -1.32
C SER A 66 -7.00 3.10 -1.29
N TYR A 67 -7.45 2.67 -0.10
CA TYR A 67 -8.62 1.81 0.04
C TYR A 67 -9.93 2.47 -0.41
N VAL A 68 -10.12 3.75 -0.10
CA VAL A 68 -11.29 4.53 -0.54
C VAL A 68 -11.33 4.63 -2.06
N TYR A 69 -10.20 4.91 -2.70
CA TYR A 69 -10.10 4.97 -4.16
C TYR A 69 -10.50 3.64 -4.82
N TYR A 70 -9.88 2.53 -4.41
CA TYR A 70 -10.21 1.22 -4.97
C TYR A 70 -11.66 0.80 -4.66
N GLY A 71 -12.13 1.07 -3.44
CA GLY A 71 -13.52 0.81 -3.05
C GLY A 71 -14.51 1.57 -3.92
N ALA A 72 -14.26 2.87 -4.17
CA ALA A 72 -15.11 3.68 -5.04
C ALA A 72 -15.11 3.16 -6.49
N CYS A 73 -13.94 2.77 -7.03
CA CYS A 73 -13.86 2.16 -8.36
C CYS A 73 -14.68 0.87 -8.45
N ILE A 74 -14.59 -0.01 -7.44
CA ILE A 74 -15.35 -1.27 -7.41
C ILE A 74 -16.85 -0.97 -7.35
N LEU A 75 -17.28 -0.08 -6.45
CA LEU A 75 -18.69 0.30 -6.33
C LEU A 75 -19.26 0.85 -7.63
N PHE A 76 -18.49 1.71 -8.31
CA PHE A 76 -18.85 2.24 -9.62
C PHE A 76 -18.99 1.13 -10.67
N CYS A 77 -18.01 0.22 -10.77
CA CYS A 77 -18.07 -0.92 -11.68
C CYS A 77 -19.27 -1.84 -11.39
N THR A 78 -19.62 -2.05 -10.12
CA THR A 78 -20.79 -2.86 -9.75
C THR A 78 -22.12 -2.14 -10.02
N ALA A 79 -22.16 -0.81 -9.92
CA ALA A 79 -23.37 -0.02 -10.17
C ALA A 79 -23.67 0.16 -11.67
N LEU A 80 -22.67 0.02 -12.53
CA LEU A 80 -22.81 0.04 -13.98
C LEU A 80 -23.12 -1.33 -14.60
N ARG A 81 -23.15 -2.39 -13.79
CA ARG A 81 -23.49 -3.75 -14.19
C ARG A 81 -24.97 -4.01 -13.98
#